data_AF-A0A565B729-F1
#
_entry.id   AF-A0A565B729-F1
#
_cell.length_a   1.000
_cell.length_b   1.000
_cell.length_c   1.000
_cell.angle_alpha   90.00
_cell.angle_beta   90.00
_cell.angle_gamma   90.00
#
_symmetry.space_group_name_H-M   'P 1'
#
loop_
_entity.id
_entity.type
_entity.pdbx_description
1 polymer ?
#
loop_
_entity_poly.entity_id
_entity_poly.type
_entity_poly.pdbx_seq_one_letter_code
_entity_poly.pdbx_strand_id
1 'polypeptide(L)'
;MKRVFGAKKNTEPPPSIQDASDRINKRGDSVEDKIKKLDVELCKYREQIKKTRPGPAQEAVKARAMRVLKQKKMYEGQRDMLYNQTFNLDQVSFAAEGLKDAQQTMTALKSANKELKGMMKTVKLQDIDNMQDEMMDLMDVSSEIQETLGRSYNIPDGLDEDDLMGELDALEADMGNETETDGMPSYLQPDKETDFDNELNFPSVPIGGTGAPSGRVQAEDEFGLPAVPRASLRG
;
A
#
# COMPACT_ATOMS: atom_id res chain seq x y z
N MET A 1 12.22 -62.25 2.28
CA MET A 1 13.00 -61.14 1.69
C MET A 1 12.22 -60.56 0.51
N LYS A 2 11.72 -59.32 0.62
CA LYS A 2 11.17 -58.54 -0.51
C LYS A 2 12.12 -57.36 -0.73
N ARG A 3 12.57 -57.19 -1.97
CA ARG A 3 13.62 -56.26 -2.40
C ARG A 3 13.22 -54.82 -2.07
N VAL A 4 14.07 -54.13 -1.30
CA VAL A 4 13.90 -52.75 -0.80
C VAL A 4 14.83 -51.77 -1.55
N PHE A 5 15.17 -52.06 -2.81
CA PHE A 5 16.03 -51.19 -3.62
C PHE A 5 15.40 -51.04 -5.00
N GLY A 6 14.86 -49.86 -5.29
CA GLY A 6 14.27 -49.54 -6.60
C GLY A 6 13.10 -48.57 -6.63
N ALA A 7 12.64 -48.01 -5.50
CA ALA A 7 11.73 -46.87 -5.57
C ALA A 7 12.54 -45.67 -6.11
N LYS A 8 12.22 -45.23 -7.33
CA LYS A 8 12.66 -43.93 -7.84
C LYS A 8 12.37 -42.92 -6.73
N LYS A 9 13.40 -42.22 -6.22
CA LYS A 9 13.21 -41.06 -5.35
C LYS A 9 12.22 -40.16 -6.10
N ASN A 10 11.02 -39.96 -5.56
CA ASN A 10 10.08 -38.99 -6.14
C ASN A 10 10.83 -37.67 -6.22
N THR A 11 11.20 -37.27 -7.44
CA THR A 11 11.79 -35.99 -7.80
C THR A 11 10.68 -34.95 -7.86
N GLU A 12 9.85 -34.90 -6.81
CA GLU A 12 9.00 -33.75 -6.60
C GLU A 12 9.84 -32.69 -5.89
N PRO A 13 9.85 -31.44 -6.37
CA PRO A 13 10.53 -30.38 -5.68
C PRO A 13 10.02 -30.31 -4.23
N PRO A 14 10.90 -29.98 -3.26
CA PRO A 14 10.48 -29.82 -1.88
C PRO A 14 9.30 -28.82 -1.83
N PRO A 15 8.28 -29.08 -0.99
CA PRO A 15 7.08 -28.25 -0.96
C PRO A 15 7.47 -26.81 -0.67
N SER A 16 6.91 -25.89 -1.46
CA SER A 16 7.12 -24.46 -1.27
C SER A 16 6.42 -23.97 0.00
N ILE A 17 6.78 -22.76 0.45
CA ILE A 17 6.08 -22.06 1.53
C ILE A 17 4.59 -21.91 1.18
N GLN A 18 4.29 -21.65 -0.10
CA GLN A 18 2.92 -21.54 -0.59
C GLN A 18 2.17 -22.86 -0.48
N ASP A 19 2.78 -23.98 -0.90
CA ASP A 19 2.16 -25.31 -0.78
C ASP A 19 1.88 -25.67 0.68
N ALA A 20 2.78 -25.30 1.59
CA ALA A 20 2.61 -25.50 3.02
C ALA A 20 1.46 -24.65 3.58
N SER A 21 1.38 -23.37 3.18
CA SER A 21 0.30 -22.45 3.56
C SER A 21 -1.06 -22.97 3.08
N ASP A 22 -1.18 -23.33 1.80
CA ASP A 22 -2.41 -23.88 1.22
C ASP A 22 -2.88 -25.15 1.95
N ARG A 23 -1.94 -26.02 2.33
CA ARG A 23 -2.26 -27.24 3.08
C ARG A 23 -2.73 -26.94 4.49
N ILE A 24 -2.13 -25.95 5.17
CA ILE A 24 -2.56 -25.52 6.51
C ILE A 24 -3.95 -24.87 6.44
N ASN A 25 -4.20 -24.01 5.46
CA ASN A 25 -5.50 -23.37 5.25
C ASN A 25 -6.61 -24.40 5.03
N LYS A 26 -6.40 -25.37 4.12
CA LYS A 26 -7.36 -26.48 3.89
C LYS A 26 -7.64 -27.30 5.15
N ARG A 27 -6.62 -27.53 5.99
CA ARG A 27 -6.79 -28.21 7.28
C ARG A 27 -7.57 -27.33 8.27
N GLY A 28 -7.29 -26.03 8.28
CA GLY A 28 -8.01 -25.02 9.06
C GLY A 28 -9.50 -25.03 8.74
N ASP A 29 -9.86 -24.96 7.47
CA ASP A 29 -11.26 -25.00 7.01
C ASP A 29 -11.97 -26.27 7.49
N SER A 30 -11.30 -27.43 7.34
CA SER A 30 -11.86 -28.72 7.79
C SER A 30 -12.08 -28.78 9.31
N VAL A 31 -11.16 -28.19 10.09
CA VAL A 31 -11.29 -28.13 11.55
C VAL A 31 -12.42 -27.18 11.94
N GLU A 32 -12.50 -26.01 11.30
CA GLU A 32 -13.54 -25.01 11.54
C GLU A 32 -14.94 -25.56 11.21
N ASP A 33 -15.09 -26.28 10.10
CA ASP A 33 -16.34 -26.95 9.74
C ASP A 33 -16.77 -28.01 10.77
N LYS A 34 -15.81 -28.73 11.36
CA LYS A 34 -16.09 -29.69 12.45
C LYS A 34 -16.53 -28.96 13.72
N ILE A 35 -15.88 -27.85 14.07
CA ILE A 35 -16.26 -27.01 15.22
C ILE A 35 -17.69 -26.51 15.05
N LYS A 36 -18.03 -25.94 13.88
CA LYS A 36 -19.39 -25.47 13.55
C LYS A 36 -20.45 -26.57 13.70
N LYS A 37 -20.18 -27.78 13.20
CA LYS A 37 -21.09 -28.93 13.35
C LYS A 37 -21.31 -29.31 14.81
N LEU A 38 -20.25 -29.34 15.62
CA LEU A 38 -20.32 -29.62 17.05
C LEU A 38 -21.07 -28.53 17.82
N ASP A 39 -20.94 -27.26 17.42
CA ASP A 39 -21.71 -26.15 18.01
C ASP A 39 -23.21 -26.27 17.76
N VAL A 40 -23.61 -26.64 16.55
CA VAL A 40 -25.02 -26.92 16.24
C VAL A 40 -25.55 -28.06 17.11
N GLU A 41 -24.77 -29.13 17.29
CA GLU A 41 -25.16 -30.26 18.15
C GLU A 41 -25.26 -29.85 19.64
N LEU A 42 -24.32 -29.05 20.14
CA LEU A 42 -24.37 -28.49 21.50
C LEU A 42 -25.58 -27.59 21.71
N CYS A 43 -25.98 -26.81 20.70
CA CYS A 43 -27.19 -26.00 20.77
C CYS A 43 -28.44 -26.87 20.94
N LYS A 44 -28.56 -27.97 20.18
CA LYS A 44 -29.65 -28.95 20.32
C LYS A 44 -29.68 -29.59 21.70
N TYR A 45 -28.52 -30.01 22.24
CA TYR A 45 -28.46 -30.54 23.60
C TYR A 45 -28.86 -29.51 24.65
N ARG A 46 -28.45 -28.24 24.48
CA ARG A 46 -28.84 -27.14 25.38
C ARG A 46 -30.36 -26.97 25.42
N GLU A 47 -31.02 -27.00 24.27
CA GLU A 47 -32.48 -26.94 24.21
C GLU A 47 -33.14 -28.17 24.83
N GLN A 48 -32.60 -29.37 24.56
CA GLN A 48 -33.13 -30.60 25.12
C GLN A 48 -33.02 -30.61 26.66
N ILE A 49 -31.91 -30.14 27.22
CA ILE A 49 -31.72 -30.01 28.68
C ILE A 49 -32.76 -29.05 29.27
N LYS A 50 -33.02 -27.91 28.62
CA LYS A 50 -34.03 -26.93 29.06
C LYS A 50 -35.45 -27.51 29.06
N LYS A 51 -35.79 -28.33 28.07
CA LYS A 51 -37.11 -28.96 27.91
C LYS A 51 -37.30 -30.21 28.78
N THR A 52 -36.21 -30.80 29.29
CA THR A 52 -36.26 -32.02 30.11
C THR A 52 -36.33 -31.67 31.59
N ARG A 53 -37.27 -32.28 32.32
CA ARG A 53 -37.41 -32.11 33.78
C ARG A 53 -36.14 -32.59 34.51
N PRO A 54 -35.69 -31.91 35.58
CA PRO A 54 -34.56 -32.35 36.38
C PRO A 54 -34.69 -33.81 36.85
N GLY A 55 -33.66 -34.62 36.63
CA GLY A 55 -33.65 -36.04 36.97
C GLY A 55 -32.68 -36.86 36.11
N PRO A 56 -32.71 -38.20 36.22
CA PRO A 56 -31.77 -39.10 35.53
C PRO A 56 -31.75 -38.92 34.01
N ALA A 57 -32.90 -38.64 33.39
CA ALA A 57 -33.01 -38.38 31.97
C ALA A 57 -32.28 -37.09 31.55
N GLN A 58 -32.43 -36.00 32.31
CA GLN A 58 -31.72 -34.75 32.06
C GLN A 58 -30.20 -34.92 32.24
N GLU A 59 -29.79 -35.68 33.25
CA GLU A 59 -28.38 -35.94 33.52
C GLU A 59 -27.72 -36.79 32.42
N ALA A 60 -28.45 -37.74 31.84
CA ALA A 60 -28.00 -38.51 30.68
C ALA A 60 -27.78 -37.60 29.44
N VAL A 61 -28.65 -36.61 29.22
CA VAL A 61 -28.49 -35.62 28.14
C VAL A 61 -27.28 -34.71 28.40
N LYS A 62 -27.09 -34.23 29.64
CA LYS A 62 -25.88 -33.48 30.02
C LYS A 62 -24.61 -34.28 29.79
N ALA A 63 -24.58 -35.56 30.16
CA ALA A 63 -23.42 -36.41 29.95
C ALA A 63 -23.07 -36.56 28.45
N ARG A 64 -24.07 -36.63 27.57
CA ARG A 64 -23.86 -36.63 26.11
C ARG A 64 -23.32 -35.28 25.63
N ALA A 65 -23.93 -34.17 26.06
CA ALA A 65 -23.48 -32.82 25.75
C ALA A 65 -22.02 -32.58 26.18
N MET A 66 -21.63 -33.09 27.35
CA MET A 66 -20.25 -33.00 27.85
C MET A 66 -19.23 -33.73 26.97
N ARG A 67 -19.61 -34.84 26.32
CA ARG A 67 -18.72 -35.53 25.37
C ARG A 67 -18.51 -34.69 24.11
N VAL A 68 -19.57 -34.12 23.57
CA VAL A 68 -19.51 -33.24 22.40
C VAL A 68 -18.71 -31.98 22.70
N LEU A 69 -18.88 -31.39 23.89
CA LEU A 69 -18.11 -30.22 24.32
C LEU A 69 -16.61 -30.53 24.43
N LYS A 70 -16.24 -31.69 24.97
CA LYS A 70 -14.83 -32.14 25.01
C LYS A 70 -14.26 -32.30 23.60
N GLN A 71 -15.04 -32.88 22.67
CA GLN A 71 -14.63 -33.03 21.29
C GLN A 71 -14.46 -31.67 20.59
N LYS A 72 -15.36 -30.71 20.86
CA LYS A 72 -15.25 -29.34 20.35
C LYS A 72 -13.95 -28.69 20.83
N LYS A 73 -13.69 -28.71 22.14
CA LYS A 73 -12.45 -28.15 22.73
C LYS A 73 -11.18 -28.75 22.14
N MET A 74 -11.19 -30.05 21.83
CA MET A 74 -10.06 -30.70 21.16
C MET A 74 -9.81 -30.10 19.76
N TYR A 75 -10.86 -29.85 18.98
CA TYR A 75 -10.73 -29.24 17.65
C TYR A 75 -10.38 -27.74 17.74
N GLU A 76 -10.91 -27.00 18.72
CA GLU A 76 -10.49 -25.62 18.99
C GLU A 76 -8.98 -25.56 19.26
N GLY A 77 -8.44 -26.47 20.08
CA GLY A 77 -6.99 -26.57 20.29
C GLY A 77 -6.20 -26.92 19.02
N GLN A 78 -6.73 -27.76 18.13
CA GLN A 78 -6.11 -28.03 16.83
C GLN A 78 -6.10 -26.79 15.93
N ARG A 79 -7.19 -26.01 15.93
CA ARG A 79 -7.28 -24.74 15.20
C ARG A 79 -6.24 -23.74 15.73
N ASP A 80 -6.12 -23.61 17.04
CA ASP A 80 -5.15 -22.70 17.65
C ASP A 80 -3.70 -23.11 17.32
N MET A 81 -3.42 -24.42 17.25
CA MET A 81 -2.14 -24.91 16.76
C MET A 81 -1.91 -24.56 15.28
N LEU A 82 -2.94 -24.66 14.43
CA LEU A 82 -2.85 -24.27 13.02
C LEU A 82 -2.62 -22.76 12.87
N TYR A 83 -3.25 -21.91 13.69
CA TYR A 83 -2.99 -20.47 13.68
C TYR A 83 -1.53 -20.13 14.00
N ASN A 84 -0.94 -20.81 14.99
CA ASN A 84 0.49 -20.65 15.27
C ASN A 84 1.36 -21.12 14.09
N GLN A 85 0.96 -22.18 13.38
CA GLN A 85 1.68 -22.64 12.18
C GLN A 85 1.57 -21.65 11.02
N THR A 86 0.38 -21.10 10.76
CA THR A 86 0.17 -20.05 9.76
C THR A 86 1.01 -18.83 10.09
N PHE A 87 0.95 -18.33 11.33
CA PHE A 87 1.76 -17.20 11.75
C PHE A 87 3.26 -17.42 11.53
N ASN A 88 3.79 -18.59 11.93
CA ASN A 88 5.19 -18.90 11.68
C ASN A 88 5.54 -18.98 10.19
N LEU A 89 4.65 -19.51 9.35
CA LEU A 89 4.85 -19.51 7.90
C LEU A 89 4.81 -18.10 7.30
N ASP A 90 3.90 -17.24 7.75
CA ASP A 90 3.80 -15.86 7.27
C ASP A 90 5.08 -15.08 7.60
N GLN A 91 5.61 -15.26 8.82
CA GLN A 91 6.90 -14.66 9.22
C GLN A 91 8.05 -15.15 8.33
N VAL A 92 8.09 -16.45 8.01
CA VAL A 92 9.11 -17.03 7.12
C VAL A 92 8.92 -16.56 5.68
N SER A 93 7.68 -16.42 5.21
CA SER A 93 7.35 -15.92 3.88
C SER A 93 7.82 -14.48 3.71
N PHE A 94 7.52 -13.61 4.69
CA PHE A 94 7.97 -12.22 4.70
C PHE A 94 9.49 -12.11 4.69
N ALA A 95 10.19 -12.90 5.51
CA ALA A 95 11.65 -12.94 5.50
C ALA A 95 12.21 -13.43 4.16
N ALA A 96 11.58 -14.44 3.54
CA ALA A 96 11.99 -14.97 2.24
C ALA A 96 11.80 -13.94 1.11
N GLU A 97 10.72 -13.16 1.14
CA GLU A 97 10.47 -12.05 0.22
C GLU A 97 11.54 -10.96 0.37
N GLY A 98 11.83 -10.51 1.60
CA GLY A 98 12.89 -9.54 1.83
C GLY A 98 14.28 -10.02 1.37
N LEU A 99 14.58 -11.31 1.53
CA LEU A 99 15.82 -11.90 1.00
C LEU A 99 15.84 -11.94 -0.53
N LYS A 100 14.70 -12.18 -1.17
CA LYS A 100 14.57 -12.17 -2.63
C LYS A 100 14.78 -10.76 -3.19
N ASP A 101 14.23 -9.75 -2.54
CA ASP A 101 14.43 -8.35 -2.91
C ASP A 101 15.90 -7.95 -2.76
N ALA A 102 16.52 -8.28 -1.62
CA ALA A 102 17.95 -8.05 -1.41
C ALA A 102 18.83 -8.75 -2.47
N GLN A 103 18.48 -9.96 -2.87
CA GLN A 103 19.15 -10.68 -3.96
C GLN A 103 19.00 -9.95 -5.30
N GLN A 104 17.83 -9.41 -5.61
CA GLN A 104 17.59 -8.62 -6.82
C GLN A 104 18.42 -7.33 -6.80
N THR A 105 18.43 -6.58 -5.69
CA THR A 105 19.29 -5.40 -5.52
C THR A 105 20.76 -5.76 -5.71
N MET A 106 21.23 -6.85 -5.09
CA MET A 106 22.62 -7.30 -5.23
C MET A 106 22.95 -7.66 -6.69
N THR A 107 22.02 -8.28 -7.40
CA THR A 107 22.19 -8.61 -8.82
C THR A 107 22.26 -7.35 -9.67
N ALA A 108 21.40 -6.36 -9.41
CA ALA A 108 21.43 -5.06 -10.07
C ALA A 108 22.76 -4.33 -9.81
N LEU A 109 23.22 -4.28 -8.55
CA LEU A 109 24.51 -3.70 -8.17
C LEU A 109 25.69 -4.40 -8.86
N LYS A 110 25.65 -5.73 -8.98
CA LYS A 110 26.69 -6.50 -9.67
C LYS A 110 26.73 -6.15 -11.17
N SER A 111 25.57 -5.99 -11.79
CA SER A 111 25.46 -5.55 -13.19
C SER A 111 25.95 -4.11 -13.36
N ALA A 112 25.52 -3.18 -12.52
CA ALA A 112 25.96 -1.79 -12.53
C ALA A 112 27.48 -1.67 -12.31
N ASN A 113 28.06 -2.45 -11.39
CA ASN A 113 29.51 -2.47 -11.16
C ASN A 113 30.27 -3.03 -12.38
N LYS A 114 29.71 -4.03 -13.07
CA LYS A 114 30.29 -4.54 -14.32
C LYS A 114 30.28 -3.47 -15.41
N GLU A 115 29.19 -2.73 -15.54
CA GLU A 115 29.04 -1.62 -16.49
C GLU A 115 30.01 -0.48 -16.15
N LEU A 116 30.07 -0.05 -14.89
CA LEU A 116 31.00 0.98 -14.40
C LEU A 116 32.46 0.59 -14.65
N LYS A 117 32.84 -0.68 -14.44
CA LYS A 117 34.17 -1.19 -14.81
C LYS A 117 34.42 -1.18 -16.32
N GLY A 118 33.38 -1.37 -17.13
CA GLY A 118 33.43 -1.19 -18.57
C GLY A 118 33.69 0.27 -18.93
N MET A 119 32.89 1.18 -18.37
CA MET A 119 33.03 2.63 -18.53
C MET A 119 34.41 3.12 -18.12
N MET A 120 34.95 2.72 -16.96
CA MET A 120 36.30 3.09 -16.52
C MET A 120 37.42 2.59 -17.44
N LYS A 121 37.21 1.50 -18.19
CA LYS A 121 38.18 1.05 -19.20
C LYS A 121 38.09 1.87 -20.49
N THR A 122 36.90 2.39 -20.80
CA THR A 122 36.65 3.25 -21.96
C THR A 122 36.86 4.74 -21.69
N VAL A 123 36.85 5.21 -20.43
CA VAL A 123 37.44 6.48 -20.03
C VAL A 123 38.95 6.28 -20.19
N LYS A 124 39.47 6.78 -21.31
CA LYS A 124 40.77 6.36 -21.81
C LYS A 124 41.85 7.07 -21.01
N LEU A 125 42.90 6.33 -20.68
CA LEU A 125 44.18 6.86 -20.24
C LEU A 125 44.74 7.93 -21.22
N GLN A 126 44.29 7.92 -22.49
CA GLN A 126 44.61 8.91 -23.53
C GLN A 126 43.87 10.24 -23.37
N ASP A 127 42.71 10.25 -22.71
CA ASP A 127 41.95 11.48 -22.45
C ASP A 127 42.49 12.20 -21.20
N ILE A 128 43.35 11.54 -20.40
CA ILE A 128 44.03 12.17 -19.26
C ILE A 128 45.24 13.01 -19.74
N ASP A 129 45.99 12.54 -20.73
CA ASP A 129 47.06 13.34 -21.37
C ASP A 129 46.45 14.55 -22.12
N ASN A 130 45.36 14.35 -22.87
CA ASN A 130 44.65 15.46 -23.52
C ASN A 130 43.98 16.41 -22.52
N MET A 131 43.48 15.93 -21.36
CA MET A 131 42.97 16.82 -20.32
C MET A 131 44.06 17.62 -19.62
N GLN A 132 45.30 17.12 -19.48
CA GLN A 132 46.40 17.93 -18.96
C GLN A 132 46.80 19.01 -19.96
N ASP A 133 46.89 18.68 -21.24
CA ASP A 133 47.18 19.65 -22.31
C ASP A 133 46.06 20.69 -22.44
N GLU A 134 44.78 20.27 -22.42
CA GLU A 134 43.63 21.19 -22.43
C GLU A 134 43.53 22.04 -21.16
N MET A 135 43.95 21.54 -19.98
CA MET A 135 43.94 22.30 -18.73
C MET A 135 45.13 23.28 -18.66
N MET A 136 46.26 22.96 -19.30
CA MET A 136 47.38 23.87 -19.51
C MET A 136 47.00 24.98 -20.50
N ASP A 137 46.36 24.63 -21.61
CA ASP A 137 45.78 25.58 -22.57
C ASP A 137 44.67 26.43 -21.91
N LEU A 138 43.83 25.85 -21.03
CA LEU A 138 42.82 26.62 -20.29
C LEU A 138 43.42 27.55 -19.23
N MET A 139 44.54 27.16 -18.58
CA MET A 139 45.24 28.03 -17.63
C MET A 139 45.97 29.16 -18.35
N ASP A 140 46.55 28.89 -19.51
CA ASP A 140 47.18 29.89 -20.37
C ASP A 140 46.13 30.83 -20.98
N VAL A 141 45.01 30.31 -21.48
CA VAL A 141 43.87 31.13 -21.94
C VAL A 141 43.23 31.88 -20.78
N SER A 142 43.14 31.31 -19.57
CA SER A 142 42.64 32.01 -18.38
C SER A 142 43.59 33.11 -17.93
N SER A 143 44.91 32.90 -18.01
CA SER A 143 45.92 33.90 -17.70
C SER A 143 45.94 35.00 -18.76
N GLU A 144 45.83 34.64 -20.03
CA GLU A 144 45.72 35.55 -21.17
C GLU A 144 44.40 36.33 -21.14
N ILE A 145 43.29 35.71 -20.71
CA ILE A 145 41.98 36.35 -20.46
C ILE A 145 42.05 37.29 -19.25
N GLN A 146 42.70 36.92 -18.15
CA GLN A 146 42.89 37.79 -16.98
C GLN A 146 43.81 38.98 -17.29
N GLU A 147 44.83 38.77 -18.13
CA GLU A 147 45.79 39.78 -18.60
C GLU A 147 45.17 40.71 -19.67
N THR A 148 44.36 40.18 -20.60
CA THR A 148 43.63 40.97 -21.62
C THR A 148 42.38 41.67 -21.08
N LEU A 149 41.67 41.08 -20.12
CA LEU A 149 40.58 41.79 -19.43
C LEU A 149 41.10 42.80 -18.42
N GLY A 150 42.39 42.80 -18.06
CA GLY A 150 43.00 43.80 -17.19
C GLY A 150 42.17 44.10 -15.94
N ARG A 151 41.49 43.07 -15.40
CA ARG A 151 40.56 43.21 -14.28
C ARG A 151 41.10 42.42 -13.12
N SER A 152 42.00 43.08 -12.38
CA SER A 152 42.01 42.93 -10.93
C SER A 152 40.59 43.20 -10.43
N TYR A 153 39.78 42.16 -10.26
CA TYR A 153 38.83 42.19 -9.15
C TYR A 153 39.64 41.87 -7.90
N ASN A 154 40.35 42.90 -7.42
CA ASN A 154 40.51 43.07 -5.99
C ASN A 154 39.10 43.07 -5.44
N ILE A 155 38.67 41.94 -4.89
CA ILE A 155 37.67 41.97 -3.84
C ILE A 155 38.34 42.80 -2.74
N PRO A 156 37.85 43.99 -2.39
CA PRO A 156 38.40 44.70 -1.25
C PRO A 156 38.27 43.77 -0.03
N ASP A 157 39.33 43.63 0.76
CA ASP A 157 39.39 42.80 1.99
C ASP A 157 38.42 43.29 3.11
N GLY A 158 37.26 43.86 2.75
CA GLY A 158 36.29 44.45 3.66
C GLY A 158 34.85 44.35 3.18
N LEU A 159 34.49 43.30 2.41
CA LEU A 159 33.10 42.89 2.32
C LEU A 159 32.75 42.15 3.62
N ASP A 160 31.86 42.73 4.42
CA ASP A 160 31.45 42.16 5.69
C ASP A 160 30.39 41.08 5.46
N GLU A 161 30.66 39.86 5.92
CA GLU A 161 29.78 38.70 5.73
C GLU A 161 28.42 38.91 6.40
N ASP A 162 28.36 39.75 7.45
CA ASP A 162 27.13 40.06 8.18
C ASP A 162 26.15 40.92 7.36
N ASP A 163 26.64 41.83 6.52
CA ASP A 163 25.80 42.67 5.65
C ASP A 163 25.20 41.81 4.51
N LEU A 164 25.99 40.84 4.02
CA LEU A 164 25.59 39.88 2.99
C LEU A 164 24.53 38.88 3.51
N MET A 165 24.66 38.43 4.76
CA MET A 165 23.64 37.61 5.41
C MET A 165 22.37 38.41 5.70
N GLY A 166 22.49 39.70 6.05
CA GLY A 166 21.34 40.59 6.23
C GLY A 166 20.50 40.78 4.97
N GLU A 167 21.14 40.92 3.80
CA GLU A 167 20.43 40.95 2.51
C GLU A 167 19.81 39.59 2.14
N LEU A 168 20.47 38.48 2.47
CA LEU A 168 19.95 37.13 2.19
C LEU A 168 18.71 36.81 3.02
N ASP A 169 18.71 37.17 4.30
CA ASP A 169 17.57 37.01 5.19
C ASP A 169 16.39 37.91 4.76
N ALA A 170 16.66 39.11 4.24
CA ALA A 170 15.64 39.98 3.68
C ALA A 170 14.99 39.39 2.41
N LEU A 171 15.77 38.70 1.56
CA LEU A 171 15.27 38.01 0.37
C LEU A 171 14.44 36.77 0.74
N GLU A 172 14.82 36.03 1.79
CA GLU A 172 14.04 34.92 2.32
C GLU A 172 12.69 35.39 2.91
N ALA A 173 12.67 36.54 3.59
CA ALA A 173 11.44 37.14 4.10
C ALA A 173 10.49 37.61 2.99
N ASP A 174 11.01 38.11 1.86
CA ASP A 174 10.21 38.50 0.70
C ASP A 174 9.51 37.29 0.05
N MET A 175 10.20 36.14 -0.05
CA MET A 175 9.59 34.88 -0.52
C MET A 175 8.69 34.19 0.52
N GLY A 176 8.98 34.34 1.81
CA GLY A 176 8.21 33.76 2.91
C GLY A 176 6.81 34.37 3.06
N ASN A 177 6.66 35.67 2.78
CA ASN A 177 5.36 36.35 2.78
C ASN A 177 4.44 35.93 1.60
N GLU A 178 4.96 35.23 0.59
CA GLU A 178 4.17 34.68 -0.52
C GLU A 178 3.72 33.22 -0.28
N THR A 179 4.21 32.55 0.77
CA THR A 179 4.05 31.09 0.96
C THR A 179 3.05 30.70 2.07
N GLU A 180 2.52 31.63 2.87
CA GLU A 180 1.44 31.33 3.84
C GLU A 180 0.04 31.14 3.20
N THR A 181 -0.10 31.28 1.89
CA THR A 181 -1.30 30.82 1.16
C THR A 181 -1.05 29.43 0.59
N ASP A 182 -1.53 28.42 1.31
CA ASP A 182 -1.61 27.01 0.91
C ASP A 182 -2.07 26.86 -0.55
N GLY A 183 -1.15 26.49 -1.45
CA GLY A 183 -1.44 26.40 -2.87
C GLY A 183 -0.26 25.90 -3.68
N MET A 184 -0.38 24.67 -4.19
CA MET A 184 0.43 24.17 -5.30
C MET A 184 0.67 25.29 -6.33
N PRO A 185 1.92 25.51 -6.80
CA PRO A 185 2.25 26.60 -7.71
C PRO A 185 1.30 26.64 -8.91
N SER A 186 0.94 27.85 -9.36
CA SER A 186 -0.07 28.07 -10.40
C SER A 186 0.16 27.28 -11.70
N TYR A 187 1.37 26.76 -11.94
CA TYR A 187 1.72 25.94 -13.11
C TYR A 187 1.48 24.43 -12.94
N LEU A 188 1.06 23.98 -11.76
CA LEU A 188 0.87 22.56 -11.43
C LEU A 188 -0.61 22.16 -11.19
N GLN A 189 -1.56 23.10 -11.26
CA GLN A 189 -2.99 22.81 -11.08
C GLN A 189 -3.60 22.21 -12.37
N PRO A 190 -4.39 21.11 -12.29
CA PRO A 190 -5.09 20.56 -13.44
C PRO A 190 -6.32 21.42 -13.79
N ASP A 191 -6.39 21.90 -15.04
CA ASP A 191 -7.46 22.75 -15.58
C ASP A 191 -8.86 22.20 -15.24
N LYS A 192 -9.57 22.86 -14.33
CA LYS A 192 -11.04 22.77 -14.21
C LYS A 192 -11.62 23.96 -14.93
N GLU A 193 -12.32 23.71 -16.04
CA GLU A 193 -13.20 24.68 -16.68
C GLU A 193 -14.18 25.22 -15.63
N THR A 194 -14.03 26.49 -15.27
CA THR A 194 -14.88 27.20 -14.32
C THR A 194 -16.16 27.66 -15.02
N ASP A 195 -17.31 27.17 -14.56
CA ASP A 195 -18.64 27.68 -14.87
C ASP A 195 -18.73 29.18 -14.52
N PHE A 196 -18.77 30.03 -15.55
CA PHE A 196 -18.82 31.50 -15.45
C PHE A 196 -20.22 32.08 -15.14
N ASP A 197 -21.21 31.27 -14.76
CA ASP A 197 -22.62 31.69 -14.76
C ASP A 197 -23.19 32.17 -13.41
N ASN A 198 -22.42 32.19 -12.32
CA ASN A 198 -22.96 32.49 -10.98
C ASN A 198 -22.86 33.95 -10.51
N GLU A 199 -22.38 34.92 -11.31
CA GLU A 199 -22.10 36.28 -10.81
C GLU A 199 -23.02 37.42 -11.30
N LEU A 200 -24.14 37.16 -11.98
CA LEU A 200 -25.08 38.22 -12.37
C LEU A 200 -26.51 37.97 -11.86
N ASN A 201 -26.73 38.32 -10.60
CA ASN A 201 -28.04 38.35 -9.95
C ASN A 201 -28.79 39.66 -10.30
N PHE A 202 -29.79 39.60 -11.19
CA PHE A 202 -30.76 40.68 -11.43
C PHE A 202 -32.17 40.30 -10.92
N PRO A 203 -32.95 41.26 -10.40
CA PRO A 203 -34.21 40.99 -9.68
C PRO A 203 -35.37 40.65 -10.62
N SER A 204 -36.11 39.58 -10.32
CA SER A 204 -37.29 39.15 -11.07
C SER A 204 -38.59 39.83 -10.60
N VAL A 205 -39.32 40.45 -11.53
CA VAL A 205 -40.68 41.00 -11.39
C VAL A 205 -41.71 39.88 -11.67
N PRO A 206 -42.91 39.86 -11.03
CA PRO A 206 -43.58 38.62 -10.63
C PRO A 206 -44.63 38.13 -11.63
N ILE A 207 -44.65 36.83 -11.94
CA ILE A 207 -45.83 36.15 -12.51
C ILE A 207 -45.93 34.70 -11.95
N GLY A 208 -46.87 34.52 -11.01
CA GLY A 208 -47.77 33.36 -10.86
C GLY A 208 -47.25 31.94 -10.58
N GLY A 209 -47.51 31.44 -9.36
CA GLY A 209 -47.89 30.03 -9.15
C GLY A 209 -47.11 29.21 -8.10
N THR A 210 -47.64 29.16 -6.86
CA THR A 210 -47.72 28.00 -5.94
C THR A 210 -46.48 27.09 -5.80
N GLY A 211 -45.75 27.05 -4.68
CA GLY A 211 -46.18 26.51 -3.38
C GLY A 211 -45.38 25.23 -3.04
N ALA A 212 -44.56 25.27 -1.99
CA ALA A 212 -43.78 24.14 -1.41
C ALA A 212 -44.71 22.98 -0.93
N PRO A 213 -44.26 21.75 -0.52
CA PRO A 213 -43.20 21.49 0.47
C PRO A 213 -42.49 20.09 0.43
N SER A 214 -41.71 19.84 1.49
CA SER A 214 -40.87 18.67 1.83
C SER A 214 -41.51 17.27 1.81
N GLY A 215 -40.67 16.28 1.45
CA GLY A 215 -40.44 15.04 2.22
C GLY A 215 -41.31 13.80 1.95
N ARG A 216 -40.87 12.89 1.04
CA ARG A 216 -41.19 11.45 1.13
C ARG A 216 -40.25 10.58 0.27
N VAL A 217 -39.87 9.43 0.84
CA VAL A 217 -39.01 8.34 0.32
C VAL A 217 -39.40 7.91 -1.10
N GLN A 218 -38.42 7.81 -2.01
CA GLN A 218 -38.61 7.33 -3.39
C GLN A 218 -37.69 6.13 -3.64
N ALA A 219 -38.27 5.00 -4.05
CA ALA A 219 -37.52 3.81 -4.43
C ALA A 219 -36.87 4.04 -5.81
N GLU A 220 -35.58 3.78 -5.90
CA GLU A 220 -34.75 3.90 -7.11
C GLU A 220 -34.68 2.54 -7.83
N ASP A 221 -34.61 2.55 -9.17
CA ASP A 221 -34.32 1.34 -9.95
C ASP A 221 -32.81 1.09 -10.10
N GLU A 222 -32.41 0.00 -10.78
CA GLU A 222 -31.00 -0.46 -10.93
C GLU A 222 -30.08 0.55 -11.66
N PHE A 223 -30.60 1.67 -12.17
CA PHE A 223 -29.82 2.78 -12.72
C PHE A 223 -29.90 4.07 -11.88
N GLY A 224 -30.40 4.00 -10.64
CA GLY A 224 -30.40 5.14 -9.70
C GLY A 224 -31.37 6.26 -10.07
N LEU A 225 -32.35 5.97 -10.94
CA LEU A 225 -33.37 6.93 -11.34
C LEU A 225 -34.67 6.69 -10.55
N PRO A 226 -35.42 7.76 -10.21
CA PRO A 226 -36.66 7.63 -9.46
C PRO A 226 -37.72 6.89 -10.29
N ALA A 227 -38.21 5.75 -9.78
CA ALA A 227 -39.18 4.92 -10.48
C ALA A 227 -40.53 5.65 -10.65
N VAL A 228 -40.97 5.84 -11.89
CA VAL A 228 -42.27 6.47 -12.21
C VAL A 228 -43.43 5.47 -12.03
N PRO A 229 -44.50 5.81 -11.28
CA PRO A 229 -45.64 4.92 -11.08
C PRO A 229 -46.42 4.67 -12.38
N ARG A 230 -46.66 3.41 -12.73
CA ARG A 230 -47.52 3.01 -13.86
C ARG A 230 -48.99 3.30 -13.54
N ALA A 231 -49.61 4.23 -14.27
CA ALA A 231 -51.04 4.49 -14.18
C ALA A 231 -51.86 3.35 -14.81
N SER A 232 -52.81 2.82 -14.03
CA SER A 232 -53.78 1.81 -14.46
C SER A 232 -54.96 2.50 -15.15
N LEU A 233 -55.28 2.11 -16.39
CA LEU A 233 -56.50 2.51 -17.09
C LEU A 233 -57.73 1.89 -16.42
N ARG A 234 -58.70 2.73 -16.04
CA ARG A 234 -60.10 2.37 -15.76
C ARG A 234 -60.89 3.68 -15.70
N GLY A 235 -61.99 3.90 -16.40
CA GLY A 235 -62.82 3.13 -17.31
C GLY A 235 -64.02 4.04 -17.60
#